data_AF-A0AAW4BMF9-F1
#
_entry.id   AF-A0AAW4BMF9-F1
#
_cell.length_a   1.000
_cell.length_b   1.000
_cell.length_c   1.000
_cell.angle_alpha   90.00
_cell.angle_beta   90.00
_cell.angle_gamma   90.00
#
_symmetry.space_group_name_H-M   'P 1'
#
loop_
_entity.id
_entity.type
_entity.pdbx_description
1 polymer ?
#
loop_
_entity_poly.entity_id
_entity_poly.type
_entity_poly.pdbx_seq_one_letter_code
_entity_poly.pdbx_strand_id
1 'polypeptide(L)' 'SMGYNENEYNLNALYEDFLKLADRKGQVFDYDLEALMHFSNLRDEDDFYKLNYLSVQSGSVMATTSIKLLCGDEEK' A
#
# COMPACT_ATOMS: atom_id res chain seq x y z
N SER A 1 -9.53 24.11 -1.02
CA SER A 1 -9.00 23.15 -2.00
C SER A 1 -7.78 22.52 -1.36
N MET A 2 -7.68 21.19 -1.35
CA MET A 2 -6.59 20.44 -0.70
C MET A 2 -5.22 20.58 -1.41
N GLY A 3 -5.11 21.39 -2.46
CA GLY A 3 -3.84 21.75 -3.08
C GLY A 3 -3.30 20.75 -4.10
N TYR A 4 -4.02 19.66 -4.38
CA TYR A 4 -3.65 18.63 -5.37
C TYR A 4 -4.25 18.94 -6.76
N ASN A 5 -3.49 18.63 -7.82
CA ASN A 5 -4.00 18.74 -9.19
C ASN A 5 -4.98 17.60 -9.49
N GLU A 6 -6.04 17.86 -10.27
CA GLU A 6 -7.09 16.87 -10.60
C GLU A 6 -6.58 15.61 -11.31
N ASN A 7 -5.36 15.65 -11.87
CA ASN A 7 -4.72 14.53 -12.55
C ASN A 7 -3.79 13.70 -11.65
N GLU A 8 -3.58 14.10 -10.39
CA GLU A 8 -2.66 13.44 -9.44
C GLU A 8 -3.36 12.42 -8.54
N TYR A 9 -4.69 12.29 -8.62
CA TYR A 9 -5.43 11.34 -7.81
C TYR A 9 -6.75 10.91 -8.48
N ASN A 10 -7.08 9.63 -8.34
CA ASN A 10 -8.37 9.12 -8.81
C ASN A 10 -9.46 9.39 -7.77
N LEU A 11 -10.23 10.47 -7.99
CA LEU A 11 -11.31 10.89 -7.09
C LEU A 11 -12.36 9.78 -6.86
N ASN A 12 -12.66 8.98 -7.88
CA ASN A 12 -13.62 7.88 -7.75
C ASN A 12 -13.09 6.78 -6.81
N ALA A 13 -11.82 6.40 -6.95
CA ALA A 13 -11.20 5.41 -6.07
C ALA A 13 -11.11 5.91 -4.62
N LEU A 14 -10.74 7.18 -4.43
CA LEU A 14 -10.70 7.81 -3.12
C LEU A 14 -12.08 7.85 -2.45
N TYR A 15 -13.13 8.14 -3.21
CA TYR A 15 -14.51 8.16 -2.72
C TYR A 15 -14.98 6.78 -2.24
N GLU A 16 -14.67 5.73 -3.00
CA GLU A 16 -15.00 4.35 -2.60
C GLU A 16 -14.28 3.91 -1.32
N ASP A 17 -12.99 4.23 -1.18
CA ASP A 17 -12.24 3.88 0.02
C ASP A 17 -12.62 4.76 1.23
N PHE A 18 -13.03 6.01 0.99
CA PHE A 18 -13.65 6.85 2.00
C PHE A 18 -14.94 6.24 2.54
N LEU A 19 -15.84 5.77 1.68
CA LEU A 19 -17.09 5.13 2.09
C LEU A 19 -16.83 3.91 2.99
N LYS A 20 -15.91 3.03 2.58
CA LYS A 20 -15.53 1.85 3.38
C LYS A 20 -14.95 2.24 4.74
N LEU A 21 -14.17 3.32 4.79
CA LEU A 21 -13.59 3.81 6.04
C LEU A 21 -14.65 4.43 6.95
N ALA A 22 -15.58 5.20 6.38
CA ALA A 22 -16.71 5.79 7.09
C ALA A 22 -17.62 4.71 7.69
N ASP A 23 -17.91 3.65 6.94
CA ASP A 23 -18.71 2.52 7.43
C ASP A 23 -18.07 1.82 8.64
N ARG A 24 -16.74 1.79 8.72
CA ARG A 24 -16.01 1.19 9.84
C ARG A 24 -15.84 2.11 11.04
N LYS A 25 -15.54 3.40 10.80
CA LYS A 25 -15.10 4.35 11.84
C LYS A 25 -16.21 5.28 12.30
N GLY A 26 -17.29 5.43 11.52
CA GLY A 26 -18.44 6.29 11.76
C GLY A 26 -18.17 7.79 11.55
N GLN A 27 -16.96 8.25 11.85
CA GLN A 27 -16.52 9.63 11.62
C GLN A 27 -15.13 9.63 10.97
N VAL A 28 -15.01 10.34 9.85
CA VAL A 28 -13.79 10.45 9.05
C VAL A 28 -13.31 11.89 9.10
N PHE A 29 -12.02 12.10 9.36
CA PHE A 29 -11.39 13.42 9.44
C PHE A 29 -10.50 13.70 8.24
N ASP A 30 -10.08 14.95 8.05
CA ASP A 30 -9.21 15.35 6.93
C ASP A 30 -7.91 14.52 6.85
N TYR A 31 -7.32 14.18 8.01
CA TYR A 31 -6.13 13.30 8.07
C TYR A 31 -6.37 11.89 7.52
N ASP A 32 -7.60 11.36 7.67
CA ASP A 32 -7.94 10.05 7.13
C ASP A 32 -7.99 10.10 5.58
N LEU A 33 -8.40 11.24 5.00
CA LEU A 33 -8.39 11.46 3.55
C LEU A 33 -6.97 11.57 2.99
N GLU A 34 -6.08 12.28 3.70
CA GLU A 34 -4.66 12.38 3.33
C GLU A 34 -3.99 11.00 3.33
N ALA A 35 -4.26 10.18 4.35
CA ALA A 35 -3.76 8.81 4.40
C ALA A 35 -4.29 7.97 3.23
N LEU A 36 -5.59 8.01 2.95
CA LEU A 36 -6.19 7.27 1.83
C LEU A 36 -5.60 7.69 0.47
N MET A 37 -5.33 8.98 0.27
CA MET A 37 -4.69 9.48 -0.94
C MET A 37 -3.24 8.98 -1.06
N HIS A 38 -2.47 9.03 0.03
CA HIS A 38 -1.09 8.53 0.04
C HIS A 38 -1.01 7.03 -0.27
N PHE A 39 -1.90 6.22 0.32
CA PHE A 39 -1.98 4.79 0.04
C PHE A 39 -2.46 4.49 -1.38
N SER A 40 -3.34 5.31 -1.95
CA SER A 40 -3.77 5.14 -3.35
C SER A 40 -2.63 5.41 -4.32
N ASN A 41 -1.85 6.46 -4.09
CA ASN A 41 -0.68 6.78 -4.92
C ASN A 41 0.41 5.71 -4.83
N LEU A 42 0.64 5.13 -3.64
CA LEU A 42 1.54 3.98 -3.47
C LEU A 42 1.05 2.70 -4.18
N ARG A 43 -0.25 2.56 -4.46
CA ARG A 43 -0.82 1.39 -5.14
C ARG A 43 -0.76 1.52 -6.66
N ASP A 44 -0.79 2.73 -7.18
CA ASP A 44 -0.68 3.02 -8.62
C ASP A 44 0.79 3.08 -9.10
N GLU A 45 1.76 3.27 -8.20
CA GLU A 45 3.15 2.93 -8.49
C GLU A 45 3.29 1.40 -8.49
N ASP A 46 3.45 0.82 -9.68
CA ASP A 46 3.76 -0.60 -9.82
C ASP A 46 5.17 -0.83 -9.24
N ASP A 47 5.22 -1.11 -7.93
CA ASP A 47 6.46 -1.22 -7.17
C ASP A 47 7.46 -2.09 -7.94
N PHE A 48 8.55 -1.49 -8.42
CA PHE A 48 9.55 -2.21 -9.21
C PHE A 48 10.20 -3.34 -8.40
N TYR A 49 10.16 -3.26 -7.07
CA TYR A 49 10.64 -4.32 -6.18
C TYR A 49 9.50 -4.81 -5.27
N LYS A 50 9.07 -6.07 -5.42
CA LYS A 50 8.05 -6.69 -4.57
C LYS A 50 8.62 -7.91 -3.85
N LEU A 51 8.30 -8.07 -2.57
CA LEU A 51 8.66 -9.26 -1.80
C LEU A 51 7.61 -10.36 -2.04
N ASN A 52 7.93 -11.35 -2.88
CA ASN A 52 7.02 -12.45 -3.21
C ASN A 52 7.03 -13.57 -2.17
N TYR A 53 8.19 -13.82 -1.57
CA TYR A 53 8.35 -14.91 -0.62
C TYR A 53 9.31 -14.53 0.49
N LEU A 54 8.90 -14.83 1.72
CA LEU A 54 9.72 -14.75 2.91
C LEU A 54 9.46 -16.00 3.75
N SER A 55 10.49 -16.81 3.96
CA SER A 55 10.45 -17.91 4.90
C SER A 55 11.63 -17.81 5.84
N VAL A 56 11.31 -17.75 7.13
CA VAL A 56 12.29 -17.70 8.20
C VAL A 56 12.17 -18.98 9.00
N GLN A 57 13.26 -19.73 9.08
CA GLN A 57 13.36 -20.90 9.93
C GLN A 57 14.43 -20.64 10.99
N SER A 58 13.99 -20.52 12.23
CA SER A 58 14.88 -20.27 13.38
C SER A 58 15.02 -21.53 14.22
N GLY A 59 16.24 -22.05 14.33
CA GLY A 59 16.61 -23.07 15.31
C GLY A 59 17.26 -22.46 16.56
N SER A 60 17.68 -23.31 17.50
CA SER A 60 18.33 -22.88 18.75
C SER A 60 19.74 -22.30 18.56
N VAL A 61 20.39 -22.57 17.42
CA VAL A 61 21.79 -22.17 17.16
C VAL A 61 21.90 -21.21 15.98
N MET A 62 21.00 -21.28 14.99
CA MET A 62 21.04 -20.39 13.83
C MET A 62 19.65 -20.24 13.21
N ALA A 63 19.41 -19.06 12.62
CA ALA A 63 18.25 -18.79 11.79
C ALA A 63 18.68 -18.72 10.32
N THR A 64 17.90 -19.38 9.46
CA THR A 64 18.02 -19.31 8.01
C THR A 64 16.79 -18.60 7.47
N THR A 65 17.01 -17.65 6.56
CA THR A 65 15.93 -16.92 5.90
C THR A 65 16.09 -17.08 4.39
N SER A 66 15.00 -17.45 3.73
CA SER A 66 14.88 -17.51 2.27
C SER A 66 13.93 -16.42 1.81
N ILE A 67 14.38 -15.62 0.84
CA ILE A 67 13.64 -14.50 0.28
C ILE A 67 13.52 -14.71 -1.23
N LYS A 68 12.37 -14.37 -1.81
CA LYS A 68 12.24 -14.12 -3.25
C LYS A 68 11.73 -12.73 -3.49
N LEU A 69 12.42 -11.99 -4.34
CA LEU A 69 12.08 -10.62 -4.74
C LEU A 69 11.69 -10.62 -6.21
N LEU A 70 10.53 -10.06 -6.50
CA LEU A 70 10.15 -9.68 -7.85
C LEU A 70 10.77 -8.32 -8.17
N CYS A 71 11.58 -8.27 -9.22
CA CYS A 71 12.20 -7.06 -9.76
C CYS A 71 11.55 -6.77 -11.12
N GLY A 72 10.52 -5.93 -11.16
CA GLY A 72 9.65 -5.75 -12.32
C GLY A 72 8.92 -7.05 -12.66
N ASP A 73 9.30 -7.68 -13.78
CA ASP A 73 8.76 -8.97 -14.22
C ASP A 73 9.70 -10.16 -13.92
N GLU A 74 10.88 -9.91 -13.34
CA GLU A 74 11.91 -10.94 -13.10
C GLU A 74 11.93 -11.37 -11.62
N GLU A 75 11.79 -12.66 -11.32
CA GLU A 75 11.89 -13.20 -9.96
C GLU A 75 13.36 -13.53 -9.60
N LYS A 76 13.84 -13.05 -8.45
CA LYS A 76 15.19 -13.25 -7.92
C LYS A 76 15.21 -13.86 -6.52
#